data_AF-A0A836S781-F1
#
_entry.id   AF-A0A836S781-F1
#
_cell.length_a   1.000
_cell.length_b   1.000
_cell.length_c   1.000
_cell.angle_alpha   90.00
_cell.angle_beta   90.00
_cell.angle_gamma   90.00
#
_symmetry.space_group_name_H-M   'P 1'
#
loop_
_entity.id
_entity.type
_entity.pdbx_description
1 polymer ?
#
loop_
_entity_poly.entity_id
_entity_poly.type
_entity_poly.pdbx_seq_one_letter_code
_entity_poly.pdbx_strand_id
1 'polypeptide(L)'
;MLEPLQPDSAHFCFTGFYQGREIIWNTELIPLKKTNQSRQSFEVGEEVNAEIPLKIILDLPCITEPDVLKSIIMIRNYKRLHAGRHEWSPPE
;
A
#
# COMPACT_ATOMS: atom_id res chain seq x y z
N MET A 1 14.20 4.40 -1.34
CA MET A 1 15.02 3.31 -1.91
C MET A 1 14.09 2.12 -2.09
N LEU A 2 14.02 1.52 -3.28
CA LEU A 2 13.21 0.32 -3.52
C LEU A 2 14.08 -0.89 -3.12
N GLU A 3 13.58 -1.75 -2.23
CA GLU A 3 14.23 -3.05 -2.00
C GLU A 3 14.07 -3.93 -3.27
N PRO A 4 14.96 -4.90 -3.51
CA PRO A 4 14.80 -5.81 -4.65
C PRO A 4 13.42 -6.48 -4.60
N LEU A 5 12.64 -6.31 -5.66
CA LEU A 5 11.28 -6.82 -5.75
C LEU A 5 11.27 -8.34 -5.59
N GLN A 6 10.56 -8.82 -4.59
CA GLN A 6 10.26 -10.24 -4.46
C GLN A 6 8.88 -10.48 -5.10
N PRO A 7 8.67 -11.60 -5.79
CA PRO A 7 7.38 -11.88 -6.42
C PRO A 7 6.23 -12.04 -5.39
N ASP A 8 6.57 -12.28 -4.13
CA ASP A 8 5.65 -12.60 -3.04
C ASP A 8 5.31 -11.42 -2.12
N SER A 9 6.16 -10.40 -2.07
CA SER A 9 5.93 -9.13 -1.37
C SER A 9 6.90 -8.06 -1.88
N ALA A 10 6.52 -6.80 -1.75
CA ALA A 10 7.43 -5.69 -2.01
C ALA A 10 7.38 -4.68 -0.89
N HIS A 11 8.55 -4.27 -0.42
CA HIS A 11 8.72 -3.20 0.55
C HIS A 11 9.32 -1.99 -0.13
N PHE A 12 8.70 -0.83 0.06
CA PHE A 12 9.16 0.41 -0.54
C PHE A 12 8.71 1.63 0.27
N CYS A 13 9.54 2.68 0.22
CA CYS A 13 9.21 3.96 0.82
C CYS A 13 9.03 5.05 -0.23
N PHE A 14 8.06 5.94 0.00
CA PHE A 14 7.83 7.12 -0.83
C PHE A 14 7.26 8.28 -0.02
N THR A 15 7.47 9.50 -0.49
CA THR A 15 6.86 10.69 0.13
C THR A 15 5.45 10.94 -0.40
N GLY A 16 4.57 11.42 0.48
CA GLY A 16 3.22 11.81 0.13
C GLY A 16 2.57 12.68 1.19
N PHE A 17 1.46 13.32 0.85
CA PHE A 17 0.68 14.10 1.80
C PHE A 17 -0.31 13.22 2.55
N TYR A 18 -0.37 13.38 3.87
CA TYR A 18 -1.34 12.74 4.73
C TYR A 18 -1.77 13.72 5.83
N GLN A 19 -3.08 13.92 5.98
CA GLN A 19 -3.65 14.86 6.97
C GLN A 19 -3.03 16.28 6.93
N GLY A 20 -2.69 16.77 5.73
CA GLY A 20 -2.16 18.12 5.53
C GLY A 20 -0.65 18.29 5.76
N ARG A 21 0.08 17.21 6.05
CA ARG A 21 1.55 17.20 6.17
C ARG A 21 2.19 16.25 5.16
N GLU A 22 3.40 16.58 4.72
CA GLU A 22 4.24 15.63 3.97
C GLU A 22 4.83 14.62 4.94
N ILE A 23 4.76 13.33 4.58
CA ILE A 23 5.24 12.21 5.38
C ILE A 23 6.01 11.22 4.50
N ILE A 24 6.70 10.29 5.16
CA ILE A 24 7.25 9.11 4.51
C ILE A 24 6.27 7.96 4.73
N TRP A 25 5.82 7.35 3.64
CA TRP A 25 5.10 6.08 3.69
C TRP A 25 6.09 4.94 3.71
N ASN A 26 5.96 4.03 4.68
CA ASN A 26 6.68 2.76 4.72
C ASN A 26 5.72 1.65 4.31
N THR A 27 5.83 1.20 3.06
CA THR A 27 4.77 0.43 2.41
C THR A 27 5.17 -1.02 2.22
N GLU A 28 4.27 -1.92 2.59
CA GLU A 28 4.29 -3.33 2.24
C GLU A 28 3.16 -3.62 1.25
N LEU A 29 3.50 -4.06 0.04
CA LEU A 29 2.56 -4.55 -0.95
C LEU A 29 2.59 -6.08 -0.97
N ILE A 30 1.43 -6.72 -0.90
CA ILE A 30 1.28 -8.18 -0.88
C ILE A 30 0.21 -8.63 -1.89
N PRO A 31 0.45 -9.69 -2.67
CA PRO A 31 -0.60 -10.32 -3.47
C PRO A 31 -1.69 -10.93 -2.58
N LEU A 32 -2.96 -10.76 -2.92
CA LEU A 32 -4.12 -11.28 -2.18
C LEU A 32 -4.00 -12.78 -1.91
N LYS A 33 -3.58 -13.54 -2.93
CA LYS A 33 -3.36 -15.01 -2.86
C LYS A 33 -2.31 -15.46 -1.82
N LYS A 34 -1.49 -14.55 -1.30
CA LYS A 34 -0.48 -14.82 -0.25
C LYS A 34 -0.99 -14.48 1.15
N THR A 35 -2.25 -14.08 1.27
CA THR A 35 -2.89 -13.69 2.53
C THR A 35 -4.12 -14.56 2.80
N ASN A 36 -4.61 -14.55 4.04
CA ASN A 36 -5.89 -15.17 4.41
C ASN A 36 -7.10 -14.27 4.11
N GLN A 37 -6.92 -13.18 3.37
CA GLN A 37 -8.00 -12.23 3.08
C GLN A 37 -8.73 -12.64 1.79
N SER A 38 -10.03 -12.33 1.74
CA SER A 38 -10.88 -12.56 0.55
C SER A 38 -11.06 -11.32 -0.31
N ARG A 39 -10.54 -10.16 0.13
CA ARG A 39 -10.76 -8.86 -0.51
C ARG A 39 -9.47 -8.04 -0.57
N GLN A 40 -9.39 -7.22 -1.61
CA GLN A 40 -8.34 -6.22 -1.72
C GLN A 40 -8.55 -5.16 -0.64
N SER A 41 -7.44 -4.74 -0.03
CA SER A 41 -7.50 -3.76 1.04
C SER A 41 -6.22 -2.96 1.12
N PHE A 42 -6.28 -1.83 1.82
CA PHE A 42 -5.09 -1.22 2.39
C PHE A 42 -5.37 -0.85 3.85
N GLU A 43 -4.31 -0.80 4.64
CA GLU A 43 -4.36 -0.48 6.06
C GLU A 43 -3.31 0.57 6.36
N VAL A 44 -3.78 1.70 6.89
CA VAL A 44 -2.94 2.81 7.33
C VAL A 44 -2.70 2.65 8.82
N GLY A 45 -1.44 2.39 9.19
CA GLY A 45 -1.01 2.25 10.57
C GLY A 45 -0.83 3.60 11.29
N GLU A 46 -0.39 3.51 12.54
CA GLU A 46 0.02 4.66 13.34
C GLU A 46 1.44 5.11 12.98
N GLU A 47 1.74 6.40 13.17
CA GLU A 47 3.06 6.94 12.89
C GLU A 47 4.13 6.35 13.81
N VAL A 48 5.23 5.85 13.22
CA VAL A 48 6.39 5.31 13.93
C VAL A 48 7.64 5.92 13.32
N ASN A 49 8.46 6.58 14.14
CA ASN A 49 9.73 7.19 13.70
C ASN A 49 9.59 8.14 12.49
N ALA A 50 8.54 8.96 12.45
CA ALA A 50 8.20 9.87 11.34
C ALA A 50 7.81 9.18 10.01
N GLU A 51 7.54 7.88 10.04
CA GLU A 51 6.99 7.12 8.92
C GLU A 51 5.57 6.66 9.25
N ILE A 52 4.70 6.61 8.25
CA ILE A 52 3.40 5.95 8.36
C ILE A 52 3.50 4.57 7.71
N PRO A 53 3.31 3.48 8.47
CA PRO A 53 3.18 2.13 7.93
C PRO A 53 1.94 2.04 7.06
N LEU A 54 2.08 1.44 5.89
CA LEU A 54 1.00 1.21 4.95
C LEU A 54 1.07 -0.21 4.42
N LYS A 55 0.04 -1.00 4.67
CA LYS A 55 -0.09 -2.33 4.09
C LYS A 55 -1.08 -2.28 2.95
N ILE A 56 -0.72 -2.79 1.78
CA ILE A 56 -1.58 -2.85 0.60
C ILE A 56 -1.69 -4.31 0.16
N ILE A 57 -2.92 -4.79 -0.02
CA ILE A 57 -3.23 -6.13 -0.45
C ILE A 57 -4.05 -6.03 -1.73
N LEU A 58 -3.47 -6.46 -2.85
CA LEU A 58 -4.07 -6.36 -4.17
C LEU A 58 -4.22 -7.74 -4.81
N ASP A 59 -5.25 -7.90 -5.65
CA ASP A 59 -5.44 -9.12 -6.42
C ASP A 59 -4.49 -9.14 -7.62
N LEU A 60 -3.27 -9.63 -7.38
CA LEU A 60 -2.18 -9.67 -8.34
C LEU A 60 -1.58 -11.08 -8.42
N PRO A 61 -1.18 -11.55 -9.62
CA PRO A 61 -0.49 -12.83 -9.76
C PRO A 61 0.96 -12.78 -9.25
N CYS A 62 1.63 -11.64 -9.32
CA CYS A 62 2.95 -11.37 -8.75
C CYS A 62 3.13 -9.86 -8.65
N ILE A 63 4.08 -9.41 -7.82
CA ILE A 63 4.40 -7.98 -7.75
C ILE A 63 5.44 -7.63 -8.81
N THR A 64 5.12 -6.60 -9.58
CA THR A 64 6.02 -5.99 -10.54
C THR A 64 6.25 -4.51 -10.21
N GLU A 65 7.28 -3.89 -10.81
CA GLU A 65 7.54 -2.46 -10.65
C GLU A 65 6.33 -1.58 -11.08
N PRO A 66 5.64 -1.85 -12.22
CA PRO A 66 4.39 -1.18 -12.55
C PRO A 66 3.33 -1.22 -11.44
N ASP A 67 3.23 -2.31 -10.69
CA ASP A 67 2.24 -2.44 -9.60
C ASP A 67 2.62 -1.58 -8.40
N VAL A 68 3.91 -1.47 -8.08
CA VAL A 68 4.42 -0.54 -7.07
C VAL A 68 4.10 0.90 -7.46
N LEU A 69 4.41 1.30 -8.70
CA LEU A 69 4.16 2.66 -9.17
C LEU A 69 2.67 3.01 -9.18
N LYS A 70 1.80 2.09 -9.63
CA LYS A 70 0.35 2.25 -9.57
C LYS A 70 -0.14 2.40 -8.13
N SER A 71 0.41 1.62 -7.20
CA SER A 71 0.06 1.70 -5.78
C SER A 71 0.44 3.07 -5.18
N ILE A 72 1.63 3.59 -5.50
CA ILE A 72 2.05 4.95 -5.09
C ILE A 72 1.06 6.00 -5.61
N ILE A 73 0.70 5.93 -6.90
CA ILE A 73 -0.24 6.85 -7.53
C ILE A 73 -1.62 6.75 -6.87
N MET A 74 -2.10 5.53 -6.59
CA MET A 74 -3.37 5.28 -5.91
C MET A 74 -3.40 5.97 -4.55
N ILE A 75 -2.38 5.73 -3.71
CA ILE A 75 -2.32 6.29 -2.35
C ILE A 75 -2.25 7.81 -2.37
N ARG A 76 -1.45 8.39 -3.26
CA ARG A 76 -1.35 9.86 -3.42
C ARG A 76 -2.67 10.52 -3.83
N ASN A 77 -3.52 9.81 -4.59
CA ASN A 77 -4.80 10.35 -5.06
C ASN A 77 -5.99 9.96 -4.18
N TYR A 78 -5.79 9.13 -3.16
CA TYR A 78 -6.89 8.63 -2.35
C TYR A 78 -7.41 9.69 -1.38
N LYS A 79 -8.52 10.34 -1.76
CA LYS A 79 -9.08 11.50 -1.02
C LYS A 79 -9.59 11.19 0.39
N ARG A 80 -9.81 9.91 0.72
CA ARG A 80 -10.41 9.47 2.00
C ARG A 80 -9.42 8.71 2.87
N LEU A 81 -8.12 8.91 2.65
CA LEU A 81 -7.09 8.19 3.38
C LEU A 81 -7.13 8.60 4.86
N HIS A 82 -7.41 7.63 5.73
CA HIS A 82 -7.39 7.78 7.19
C HIS A 82 -6.92 6.48 7.82
N ALA A 83 -6.53 6.55 9.09
CA ALA A 83 -6.03 5.40 9.86
C ALA A 83 -7.03 4.24 9.86
N GLY A 84 -6.52 3.01 9.88
CA GLY A 84 -7.32 1.79 9.83
C GLY A 84 -7.40 1.16 8.44
N ARG A 85 -8.25 0.13 8.34
CA ARG A 85 -8.36 -0.74 7.16
C ARG A 85 -9.50 -0.33 6.24
N HIS A 86 -9.20 -0.29 4.96
CA HIS A 86 -10.12 0.07 3.87
C HIS A 86 -10.18 -1.11 2.91
N GLU A 87 -11.37 -1.65 2.68
CA GLU A 87 -11.59 -2.74 1.76
C GLU A 87 -12.38 -2.25 0.54
N TRP A 88 -12.11 -2.86 -0.62
CA TRP A 88 -12.96 -2.70 -1.79
C TRP A 88 -13.05 -4.00 -2.56
N SER A 89 -14.20 -4.21 -3.19
CA SER A 89 -14.37 -5.23 -4.21
C SER A 89 -14.29 -4.55 -5.59
N PRO A 90 -13.66 -5.19 -6.59
CA PRO A 90 -13.91 -4.78 -7.97
C PRO A 90 -15.42 -4.90 -8.27
N PRO A 91 -15.98 -4.03 -9.13
CA PRO A 91 -17.36 -4.19 -9.60
C PRO A 91 -17.50 -5.57 -10.27
N GLU A 92 -18.60 -6.27 -9.96
CA GLU A 92 -18.97 -7.55 -10.59
C GLU A 92 -19.14 -7.43 -12.11
#